data_AF-A0A6P7XBT2-F1
#
_entry.id   AF-A0A6P7XBT2-F1
#
_cell.length_a   1.000
_cell.length_b   1.000
_cell.length_c   1.000
_cell.angle_alpha   90.00
_cell.angle_beta   90.00
_cell.angle_gamma   90.00
#
_symmetry.space_group_name_H-M   'P 1'
#
loop_
_entity.id
_entity.type
_entity.pdbx_description
1 polymer ?
#
loop_
_entity_poly.entity_id
_entity_poly.type
_entity_poly.pdbx_seq_one_letter_code
_entity_poly.pdbx_strand_id
1 'polypeptide(L)'
;MDPVARGNQRADDAAKRASQLPHSSDPVLFVHLPTEAPIYGQQETEWAQQEGLESRNGWWILQDGRIWIPEALAWTVVREAHNRTHLGRDALGRLLEKTYYVNKLSLWTKNASSQCTTCARNNPRTGPGPAPGHILRGTSPFHVCQIDFTHMPPAWGYKAVLLAVCTYIGWIEAVPTRTEMAKEVTSLLIHHILPRYGLPKQINSDNGPAFASEVTQQLGESQPIPEEPAC
;
A
#
# COMPACT_ATOMS: atom_id res chain seq x y z
N MET A 1 -1.83 -23.67 9.39
CA MET A 1 -1.07 -22.49 8.94
C MET A 1 -1.49 -22.15 7.51
N ASP A 2 -1.76 -20.87 7.26
CA ASP A 2 -2.18 -20.31 5.97
C ASP A 2 -1.12 -20.57 4.87
N PRO A 3 -1.50 -21.06 3.67
CA PRO A 3 -0.62 -21.20 2.51
C PRO A 3 0.19 -19.94 2.18
N VAL A 4 -0.40 -18.75 2.38
CA VAL A 4 0.26 -17.46 2.14
C VAL A 4 1.38 -17.22 3.15
N ALA A 5 1.11 -17.47 4.44
CA ALA A 5 2.11 -17.33 5.50
C ALA A 5 3.33 -18.25 5.28
N ARG A 6 3.10 -19.48 4.82
CA ARG A 6 4.17 -20.42 4.48
C ARG A 6 4.96 -19.98 3.24
N GLY A 7 4.31 -19.33 2.28
CA GLY A 7 4.97 -18.71 1.12
C GLY A 7 5.89 -17.57 1.53
N ASN A 8 5.39 -16.66 2.38
CA ASN A 8 6.15 -15.52 2.88
C ASN A 8 7.38 -15.94 3.68
N GLN A 9 7.25 -16.94 4.57
CA GLN A 9 8.39 -17.49 5.31
C GLN A 9 9.48 -18.06 4.38
N ARG A 10 9.07 -18.83 3.35
CA ARG A 10 10.04 -19.38 2.39
C ARG A 10 10.77 -18.29 1.60
N ALA A 11 10.07 -17.21 1.24
CA ALA A 11 10.67 -16.07 0.56
C ALA A 11 11.69 -15.36 1.47
N ASP A 12 11.32 -15.10 2.73
CA ASP A 12 12.22 -14.48 3.72
C ASP A 12 13.47 -15.32 4.01
N ASP A 13 13.30 -16.64 4.16
CA ASP A 13 14.41 -17.55 4.42
C ASP A 13 15.32 -17.70 3.19
N ALA A 14 14.79 -17.56 1.98
CA ALA A 14 15.59 -17.50 0.77
C ALA A 14 16.38 -16.17 0.70
N ALA A 15 15.75 -15.04 1.00
CA ALA A 15 16.39 -13.72 1.03
C ALA A 15 17.53 -13.66 2.07
N LYS A 16 17.32 -14.20 3.27
CA LYS A 16 18.35 -14.29 4.33
C LYS A 16 19.53 -15.17 3.95
N ARG A 17 19.32 -16.26 3.22
CA ARG A 17 20.43 -17.10 2.74
C ARG A 17 21.22 -16.42 1.64
N ALA A 18 20.54 -15.71 0.74
CA ALA A 18 21.20 -14.95 -0.33
C ALA A 18 22.08 -13.82 0.19
N SER A 19 21.70 -13.17 1.30
CA SER A 19 22.50 -12.10 1.90
C SER A 19 23.78 -12.57 2.61
N GLN A 20 23.90 -13.86 2.91
CA GLN A 20 25.08 -14.45 3.57
C GLN A 20 26.14 -14.94 2.59
N LEU A 21 25.85 -14.98 1.28
CA LEU A 21 26.81 -15.38 0.28
C LEU A 21 27.88 -14.29 0.11
N PRO A 22 29.18 -14.65 0.04
CA PRO A 22 30.24 -13.69 -0.21
C PRO A 22 29.98 -12.95 -1.52
N HIS A 23 29.66 -11.66 -1.42
CA HIS A 23 29.49 -10.80 -2.57
C HIS A 23 30.87 -10.38 -3.07
N SER A 24 31.14 -10.58 -4.36
CA SER A 24 32.13 -9.77 -5.05
C SER A 24 31.75 -8.30 -4.83
N SER A 25 32.65 -7.53 -4.23
CA SER A 25 32.44 -6.10 -3.92
C SER A 25 32.29 -5.21 -5.16
N ASP A 26 32.52 -5.79 -6.34
CA ASP A 26 32.41 -5.11 -7.63
C ASP A 26 31.11 -5.53 -8.32
N PRO A 27 29.98 -4.82 -8.12
CA PRO A 27 28.85 -4.93 -9.00
C PRO A 27 29.27 -4.30 -10.34
N VAL A 28 29.80 -5.11 -11.25
CA VAL A 28 30.05 -4.64 -12.61
C VAL A 28 28.72 -4.64 -13.33
N LEU A 29 27.97 -3.55 -13.16
CA LEU A 29 26.86 -3.26 -14.05
C LEU A 29 27.47 -2.89 -15.41
N PHE A 30 27.55 -3.88 -16.29
CA PHE A 30 27.87 -3.64 -17.70
C PHE A 30 26.67 -2.97 -18.36
N VAL A 31 26.61 -1.64 -18.31
CA VAL A 31 25.75 -0.87 -19.20
C VAL A 31 26.42 -0.86 -20.56
N HIS A 32 25.72 -1.36 -21.57
CA HIS A 32 26.27 -1.37 -22.92
C HIS A 32 26.29 0.06 -23.44
N LEU A 33 27.49 0.65 -23.47
CA LEU A 33 27.71 1.93 -24.13
C LEU A 33 27.76 1.70 -25.66
N PRO A 34 27.28 2.66 -26.46
CA PRO A 34 27.45 2.61 -27.90
C PRO A 34 28.92 2.41 -28.29
N THR A 35 29.17 1.58 -29.30
CA THR A 35 30.52 1.34 -29.83
C THR A 35 31.06 2.56 -30.59
N GLU A 36 30.16 3.38 -31.12
CA GLU A 36 30.48 4.64 -31.80
C GLU A 36 30.81 5.74 -30.78
N ALA A 37 31.68 6.68 -31.20
CA ALA A 37 32.04 7.82 -30.37
C ALA A 37 30.81 8.67 -30.04
N PRO A 38 30.63 9.06 -28.78
CA PRO A 38 29.48 9.85 -28.37
C PRO A 38 29.54 11.26 -28.96
N ILE A 39 28.37 11.84 -29.22
CA ILE A 39 28.25 13.24 -29.65
C ILE A 39 27.97 14.08 -28.40
N TYR A 40 28.91 14.96 -28.06
CA TYR A 40 28.73 15.97 -27.02
C TYR A 40 28.19 17.26 -27.62
N GLY A 41 27.35 17.96 -26.85
CA GLY A 41 26.90 19.30 -27.21
C GLY A 41 28.05 20.32 -27.17
N GLN A 42 27.81 21.50 -27.74
CA GLN A 42 28.80 22.58 -27.75
C GLN A 42 29.23 22.98 -26.33
N GLN A 43 28.27 23.21 -25.42
CA GLN A 43 28.56 23.56 -24.02
C GLN A 43 29.32 22.44 -23.28
N GLU A 44 28.99 21.18 -23.53
CA GLU A 44 29.67 20.05 -22.92
C GLU A 44 31.14 19.98 -23.37
N THR A 45 31.38 20.23 -24.66
CA THR A 45 32.72 20.22 -25.26
C THR A 45 33.56 21.40 -24.75
N GLU A 46 32.98 22.60 -24.69
CA GLU A 46 33.64 23.80 -24.15
C GLU A 46 34.03 23.59 -22.69
N TRP A 47 33.13 23.03 -21.88
CA TRP A 47 33.42 22.72 -20.48
C TRP A 47 34.51 21.64 -20.34
N ALA A 48 34.47 20.57 -21.15
CA ALA A 48 35.49 19.53 -21.14
C ALA A 48 36.90 20.08 -21.40
N GLN A 49 37.00 21.02 -22.36
CA GLN A 49 38.25 21.66 -22.74
C GLN A 49 38.75 22.63 -21.66
N GLN A 50 37.85 23.40 -21.04
CA GLN A 50 38.19 24.31 -19.94
C GLN A 50 38.73 23.56 -18.72
N GLU A 51 38.13 22.42 -18.38
CA GLU A 51 38.55 21.55 -17.28
C GLU A 51 39.77 20.68 -17.63
N GLY A 52 40.21 20.68 -18.90
CA GLY A 52 41.35 19.91 -19.37
C GLY A 52 41.14 18.40 -19.27
N LEU A 53 39.92 17.92 -19.52
CA LEU A 53 39.59 16.49 -19.41
C LEU A 53 40.34 15.65 -20.46
N GLU A 54 40.65 14.40 -20.11
CA GLU A 54 41.21 13.46 -21.08
C GLU A 54 40.12 12.92 -22.00
N SER A 55 40.39 12.86 -23.31
CA SER A 55 39.54 12.15 -24.27
C SER A 55 40.14 10.79 -24.60
N ARG A 56 39.36 9.71 -24.42
CA ARG A 56 39.73 8.35 -24.85
C ARG A 56 38.66 7.79 -25.77
N ASN A 57 39.03 7.48 -27.01
CA ASN A 57 38.10 6.97 -28.03
C ASN A 57 36.83 7.83 -28.18
N GLY A 58 36.97 9.16 -28.07
CA GLY A 58 35.86 10.10 -28.15
C GLY A 58 35.06 10.27 -26.85
N TRP A 59 35.36 9.54 -25.77
CA TRP A 59 34.74 9.72 -24.45
C TRP A 59 35.56 10.65 -23.58
N TRP A 60 34.92 11.61 -22.93
CA TRP A 60 35.57 12.43 -21.90
C TRP A 60 35.65 11.66 -20.58
N ILE A 61 36.81 11.72 -19.93
CA ILE A 61 37.07 11.08 -18.65
C ILE A 61 37.37 12.16 -17.60
N LEU A 62 36.66 12.10 -16.48
CA LEU A 62 36.87 13.00 -15.35
C LEU A 62 38.19 12.67 -14.64
N GLN A 63 38.71 13.62 -13.87
CA GLN A 63 39.95 13.45 -13.08
C GLN A 63 39.87 12.27 -12.08
N ASP A 64 38.65 11.89 -11.66
CA ASP A 64 38.39 10.74 -10.79
C ASP A 64 38.28 9.40 -11.53
N GLY A 65 38.51 9.39 -12.85
CA GLY A 65 38.48 8.21 -13.70
C GLY A 65 37.09 7.81 -14.22
N ARG A 66 36.03 8.56 -13.90
CA ARG A 66 34.68 8.25 -14.39
C ARG A 66 34.48 8.70 -15.83
N ILE A 67 33.72 7.91 -16.59
CA ILE A 67 33.36 8.23 -17.97
C ILE A 67 32.20 9.22 -17.96
N TRP A 68 32.34 10.35 -18.65
CA TRP A 68 31.25 11.31 -18.80
C TRP A 68 30.28 10.86 -19.89
N ILE A 69 29.03 10.62 -19.48
CA ILE A 69 27.92 10.37 -20.40
C ILE A 69 27.30 11.71 -20.84
N PRO A 70 27.28 12.00 -22.16
CA PRO A 70 26.61 13.19 -22.69
C PRO A 70 25.12 13.18 -22.40
N GLU A 71 24.51 14.36 -22.32
CA GLU A 71 23.08 14.51 -22.02
C GLU A 71 22.18 13.74 -22.99
N ALA A 72 22.55 13.66 -24.28
CA ALA A 72 21.82 12.90 -25.29
C ALA A 72 21.76 11.38 -25.02
N LEU A 73 22.77 10.82 -24.33
CA LEU A 73 22.84 9.39 -24.00
C LEU A 73 22.38 9.08 -22.57
N ALA A 74 22.26 10.10 -21.71
CA ALA A 74 21.94 9.96 -20.30
C ALA A 74 20.67 9.12 -20.06
N TRP A 75 19.57 9.41 -20.78
CA TRP A 75 18.33 8.66 -20.66
C TRP A 75 18.50 7.18 -21.01
N THR A 76 19.15 6.89 -22.14
CA THR A 76 19.34 5.52 -22.63
C THR A 76 20.14 4.68 -21.65
N VAL A 77 21.26 5.21 -21.15
CA VAL A 77 22.14 4.55 -20.17
C VAL A 77 21.42 4.31 -18.86
N VAL A 78 20.76 5.34 -18.31
CA VAL A 78 20.08 5.23 -17.00
C VAL A 78 18.86 4.31 -17.09
N ARG A 79 18.08 4.37 -18.18
CA ARG A 79 16.92 3.50 -18.39
C ARG A 79 17.33 2.04 -18.56
N GLU A 80 18.40 1.77 -19.31
CA GLU A 80 18.92 0.41 -19.49
C GLU A 80 19.42 -0.17 -18.15
N ALA A 81 20.19 0.63 -17.40
CA ALA A 81 20.64 0.28 -16.06
C ALA A 81 19.47 -0.03 -15.11
N HIS A 82 18.42 0.80 -15.15
CA HIS A 82 17.21 0.56 -14.37
C HIS A 82 16.48 -0.72 -14.81
N ASN A 83 16.27 -0.94 -16.11
CA ASN A 83 15.54 -2.11 -16.62
C ASN A 83 16.22 -3.44 -16.26
N ARG A 84 17.56 -3.44 -16.12
CA ARG A 84 18.31 -4.65 -15.72
C ARG A 84 18.24 -4.94 -14.23
N THR A 85 18.10 -3.91 -13.39
CA THR A 85 18.32 -4.04 -11.95
C THR A 85 17.06 -3.76 -11.12
N HIS A 86 16.09 -3.05 -11.69
CA HIS A 86 14.91 -2.49 -11.04
C HIS A 86 15.21 -1.73 -9.74
N LEU A 87 16.43 -1.21 -9.60
CA LEU A 87 16.82 -0.43 -8.43
C LEU A 87 16.04 0.87 -8.36
N GLY A 88 15.62 1.22 -7.14
CA GLY A 88 15.02 2.53 -6.85
C GLY A 88 15.99 3.67 -7.08
N ARG A 89 15.47 4.90 -7.19
CA ARG A 89 16.20 6.13 -7.51
C ARG A 89 17.59 6.23 -6.85
N ASP A 90 17.63 6.14 -5.52
CA ASP A 90 18.85 6.40 -4.74
C ASP A 90 19.87 5.25 -4.82
N ALA A 91 19.40 4.01 -4.99
CA ALA A 91 20.28 2.86 -5.18
C ALA A 91 20.86 2.83 -6.59
N LEU A 92 20.05 3.16 -7.60
CA LEU A 92 20.50 3.27 -8.99
C LEU A 92 21.51 4.40 -9.18
N GLY A 93 21.27 5.56 -8.56
CA GLY A 93 22.22 6.69 -8.58
C GLY A 93 23.58 6.30 -8.03
N ARG A 94 23.63 5.72 -6.82
CA ARG A 94 24.87 5.23 -6.21
C ARG A 94 25.59 4.16 -7.02
N LEU A 95 24.86 3.34 -7.76
CA LEU A 95 25.47 2.33 -8.63
C LEU A 95 26.16 2.98 -9.84
N LEU A 96 25.47 3.93 -10.50
CA LEU A 96 26.00 4.60 -11.68
C LEU A 96 27.14 5.55 -11.37
N GLU A 97 27.10 6.24 -10.21
CA GLU A 97 28.14 7.18 -9.76
C GLU A 97 29.52 6.56 -9.60
N LYS A 98 29.62 5.24 -9.46
CA LYS A 98 30.91 4.53 -9.35
C LYS A 98 31.70 4.50 -10.66
N THR A 99 31.01 4.50 -11.80
CA THR A 99 31.62 4.26 -13.12
C THR A 99 31.40 5.44 -14.07
N TYR A 100 30.26 6.11 -13.95
CA TYR A 100 29.78 7.10 -14.89
C TYR A 100 29.50 8.44 -14.20
N TYR A 101 29.83 9.52 -14.90
CA TYR A 101 29.33 10.85 -14.59
C TYR A 101 28.19 11.18 -15.53
N VAL A 102 27.01 11.49 -14.97
CA VAL A 102 25.81 11.88 -15.72
C VAL A 102 25.29 13.18 -15.12
N ASN A 103 25.16 14.23 -15.92
CA ASN A 103 24.58 15.48 -15.43
C ASN A 103 23.14 15.25 -14.97
N LYS A 104 22.78 15.81 -13.80
CA LYS A 104 21.45 15.65 -13.17
C LYS A 104 21.02 14.18 -13.00
N LEU A 105 21.94 13.28 -12.64
CA LEU A 105 21.67 11.84 -12.46
C LEU A 105 20.43 11.54 -11.59
N SER A 106 20.22 12.30 -10.51
CA SER A 106 19.07 12.14 -9.62
C SER A 106 17.71 12.34 -10.33
N LEU A 107 17.65 13.23 -11.33
CA LEU A 107 16.48 13.45 -12.16
C LEU A 107 16.24 12.25 -13.08
N TRP A 108 17.28 11.76 -13.74
CA TRP A 108 17.19 10.62 -14.65
C TRP A 108 16.78 9.33 -13.95
N THR A 109 17.40 9.04 -12.81
CA THR A 109 17.08 7.86 -12.00
C THR A 109 15.66 7.92 -11.43
N LYS A 110 15.19 9.12 -11.02
CA LYS A 110 13.80 9.34 -10.63
C LYS A 110 12.86 9.01 -11.79
N ASN A 111 13.11 9.57 -12.97
CA ASN A 111 12.27 9.36 -14.16
C ASN A 111 12.24 7.89 -14.59
N ALA A 112 13.38 7.20 -14.58
CA ALA A 112 13.45 5.79 -14.92
C ALA A 112 12.61 4.94 -13.94
N SER A 113 12.74 5.18 -12.65
CA SER A 113 11.98 4.45 -11.62
C SER A 113 10.48 4.77 -11.62
N SER A 114 10.07 6.01 -11.91
CA SER A 114 8.66 6.41 -11.92
C SER A 114 7.91 5.95 -13.18
N GLN A 115 8.60 5.81 -14.31
CA GLN A 115 8.02 5.35 -15.57
C GLN A 115 8.05 3.83 -15.74
N CYS A 116 8.69 3.10 -14.82
CA CYS A 116 8.76 1.64 -14.88
C CYS A 116 7.46 0.97 -14.44
N THR A 117 6.75 0.35 -15.39
CA THR A 117 5.49 -0.37 -15.13
C THR A 117 5.67 -1.57 -14.21
N THR A 118 6.80 -2.28 -14.33
CA THR A 118 7.16 -3.40 -13.45
C THR A 118 7.30 -2.95 -12.00
N CYS A 119 8.05 -1.86 -11.77
CA CYS A 119 8.17 -1.28 -10.43
C CYS A 119 6.84 -0.75 -9.91
N ALA A 120 6.06 -0.04 -10.73
CA ALA A 120 4.75 0.48 -10.33
C ALA A 120 3.75 -0.61 -9.91
N ARG A 121 3.83 -1.80 -10.53
CA ARG A 121 2.95 -2.93 -10.22
C ARG A 121 3.37 -3.68 -8.96
N ASN A 122 4.68 -3.78 -8.69
CA ASN A 122 5.20 -4.66 -7.66
C ASN A 122 5.60 -3.93 -6.37
N ASN A 123 5.87 -2.63 -6.45
CA ASN A 123 6.35 -1.87 -5.30
C ASN A 123 5.16 -1.36 -4.47
N PRO A 124 5.20 -1.47 -3.12
CA PRO A 124 4.15 -0.96 -2.27
C PRO A 124 3.90 0.52 -2.54
N ARG A 125 2.63 0.91 -2.58
CA ARG A 125 2.24 2.30 -2.80
C ARG A 125 2.69 3.15 -1.60
N THR A 126 3.74 3.93 -1.78
CA THR A 126 4.16 4.96 -0.81
C THR A 126 3.32 6.22 -0.99
N GLY A 127 2.58 6.60 0.04
CA GLY A 127 1.77 7.82 0.08
C GLY A 127 0.75 7.79 1.20
N PRO A 128 0.02 8.89 1.44
CA PRO A 128 -1.11 8.89 2.35
C PRO A 128 -2.08 7.80 1.91
N GLY A 129 -2.59 7.03 2.88
CA GLY A 129 -3.72 6.15 2.62
C GLY A 129 -4.94 6.96 2.13
N PRO A 130 -6.00 6.28 1.69
CA PRO A 130 -7.29 6.93 1.48
C PRO A 130 -7.64 7.77 2.71
N ALA A 131 -8.28 8.93 2.50
CA ALA A 131 -8.80 9.70 3.62
C ALA A 131 -9.68 8.79 4.50
N PRO A 132 -9.58 8.88 5.83
CA PRO A 132 -10.44 8.10 6.71
C PRO A 132 -11.90 8.28 6.31
N GLY A 133 -12.63 7.19 6.14
CA GLY A 133 -14.06 7.25 5.82
C GLY A 133 -14.83 7.98 6.93
N HIS A 134 -15.83 8.77 6.55
CA HIS A 134 -16.73 9.39 7.52
C HIS A 134 -17.82 8.40 7.92
N ILE A 135 -17.81 7.94 9.18
CA ILE A 135 -18.88 7.11 9.74
C ILE A 135 -20.10 8.01 9.97
N LEU A 136 -21.25 7.63 9.40
CA LEU A 136 -22.51 8.33 9.65
C LEU A 136 -22.85 8.27 11.15
N ARG A 137 -23.08 9.44 11.74
CA ARG A 137 -23.46 9.59 13.15
C ARG A 137 -24.96 9.82 13.24
N GLY A 138 -25.64 9.07 14.11
CA GLY A 138 -27.06 9.29 14.40
C GLY A 138 -27.30 10.63 15.08
N THR A 139 -28.53 11.14 14.98
CA THR A 139 -28.95 12.39 15.64
C THR A 139 -29.63 12.18 16.98
N SER A 140 -29.92 10.93 17.34
CA SER A 140 -30.51 10.52 18.62
C SER A 140 -29.99 9.13 19.02
N PRO A 141 -30.15 8.69 20.29
CA PRO A 141 -29.69 7.38 20.74
C PRO A 141 -30.23 6.25 19.86
N PHE A 142 -29.35 5.35 19.42
CA PHE A 142 -29.64 4.20 18.55
C PHE A 142 -30.32 4.51 17.21
N HIS A 143 -30.37 5.79 16.80
CA HIS A 143 -30.81 6.17 15.45
C HIS A 143 -29.95 5.49 14.37
N VAL A 144 -28.62 5.56 14.54
CA VAL A 144 -27.65 4.83 13.73
C VAL A 144 -26.83 3.98 14.69
N CYS A 145 -26.78 2.67 14.45
CA CYS A 145 -25.94 1.77 15.22
C CYS A 145 -24.99 0.99 14.32
N GLN A 146 -23.85 0.61 14.88
CA GLN A 146 -22.88 -0.27 14.25
C GLN A 146 -22.91 -1.61 14.96
N ILE A 147 -23.10 -2.70 14.22
CA ILE A 147 -23.15 -4.05 14.79
C ILE A 147 -22.00 -4.87 14.23
N ASP A 148 -21.32 -5.60 15.11
CA ASP A 148 -20.16 -6.43 14.74
C ASP A 148 -20.03 -7.66 15.65
N PHE A 149 -19.46 -8.74 15.11
CA PHE A 149 -19.07 -9.91 15.89
C PHE A 149 -17.58 -9.85 16.22
N THR A 150 -17.24 -10.04 17.49
CA THR A 150 -15.85 -10.23 17.94
C THR A 150 -15.70 -11.61 18.55
N HIS A 151 -14.66 -12.33 18.16
CA HIS A 151 -14.38 -13.66 18.72
C HIS A 151 -13.85 -13.56 20.15
N MET A 152 -14.24 -14.50 20.99
CA MET A 152 -13.76 -14.63 22.37
C MET A 152 -13.25 -16.05 22.64
N PRO A 153 -12.38 -16.26 23.65
CA PRO A 153 -12.02 -17.59 24.10
C PRO A 153 -13.29 -18.41 24.41
N PRO A 154 -13.42 -19.64 23.88
CA PRO A 154 -14.64 -20.42 24.08
C PRO A 154 -14.92 -20.69 25.56
N ALA A 155 -16.12 -20.34 26.01
CA ALA A 155 -16.56 -20.56 27.40
C ALA A 155 -18.04 -20.95 27.41
N TRP A 156 -18.39 -22.08 28.03
CA TRP A 156 -19.78 -22.54 28.19
C TRP A 156 -20.59 -22.61 26.87
N GLY A 157 -19.88 -22.91 25.76
CA GLY A 157 -20.44 -22.99 24.41
C GLY A 157 -20.56 -21.65 23.67
N TYR A 158 -20.22 -20.52 24.31
CA TYR A 158 -20.10 -19.21 23.66
C TYR A 158 -18.73 -19.06 23.03
N LYS A 159 -18.66 -18.45 21.84
CA LYS A 159 -17.42 -18.31 21.05
C LYS A 159 -17.24 -16.92 20.45
N ALA A 160 -18.30 -16.12 20.41
CA ALA A 160 -18.26 -14.75 19.93
C ALA A 160 -19.09 -13.84 20.85
N VAL A 161 -18.89 -12.55 20.71
CA VAL A 161 -19.69 -11.49 21.32
C VAL A 161 -20.23 -10.64 20.18
N LEU A 162 -21.54 -10.47 20.14
CA LEU A 162 -22.20 -9.53 19.26
C LEU A 162 -22.27 -8.17 19.95
N LEU A 163 -21.70 -7.16 19.32
CA LEU A 163 -21.65 -5.79 19.80
C LEU A 163 -22.61 -4.93 18.98
N ALA A 164 -23.44 -4.11 19.63
CA ALA A 164 -24.16 -3.01 19.01
C ALA A 164 -23.71 -1.69 19.64
N VAL A 165 -23.10 -0.83 18.83
CA VAL A 165 -22.57 0.47 19.23
C VAL A 165 -23.47 1.58 18.69
N CYS A 166 -24.01 2.40 19.58
CA CYS A 166 -24.73 3.61 19.23
C CYS A 166 -23.75 4.70 18.79
N THR A 167 -23.86 5.18 17.55
CA THR A 167 -22.91 6.21 17.03
C THR A 167 -23.15 7.59 17.64
N TYR A 168 -24.35 7.87 18.17
CA TYR A 168 -24.67 9.16 18.78
C TYR A 168 -23.97 9.34 20.14
N ILE A 169 -24.15 8.42 21.09
CA ILE A 169 -23.61 8.54 22.46
C ILE A 169 -22.44 7.59 22.75
N GLY A 170 -22.09 6.69 21.83
CA GLY A 170 -21.03 5.69 22.05
C GLY A 170 -21.42 4.55 23.00
N TRP A 171 -22.71 4.40 23.32
CA TRP A 171 -23.21 3.31 24.17
C TRP A 171 -23.06 1.96 23.48
N ILE A 172 -22.69 0.93 24.24
CA ILE A 172 -22.40 -0.41 23.72
C ILE A 172 -23.31 -1.43 24.41
N GLU A 173 -24.04 -2.21 23.61
CA GLU A 173 -24.72 -3.44 24.04
C GLU A 173 -23.90 -4.64 23.55
N ALA A 174 -23.49 -5.51 24.47
CA ALA A 174 -22.63 -6.66 24.18
C ALA A 174 -23.30 -7.95 24.65
N VAL A 175 -23.58 -8.86 23.70
CA VAL A 175 -24.26 -10.13 23.98
C VAL A 175 -23.37 -11.29 23.55
N PRO A 176 -23.00 -12.22 24.47
CA PRO A 176 -22.25 -13.40 24.08
C PRO A 176 -23.12 -14.33 23.24
N THR A 177 -22.58 -14.84 22.14
CA THR A 177 -23.27 -15.71 21.19
C THR A 177 -22.54 -17.04 21.00
N ARG A 178 -23.33 -18.09 20.75
CA ARG A 178 -22.80 -19.42 20.41
C ARG A 178 -22.54 -19.58 18.92
N THR A 179 -23.16 -18.72 18.11
CA THR A 179 -23.07 -18.71 16.65
C THR A 179 -22.93 -17.27 16.14
N GLU A 180 -22.44 -17.11 14.92
CA GLU A 180 -22.39 -15.82 14.21
C GLU A 180 -23.45 -15.89 13.10
N MET A 181 -24.71 -15.95 13.48
CA MET A 181 -25.83 -16.09 12.56
C MET A 181 -26.83 -14.95 12.74
N ALA A 182 -27.59 -14.66 11.68
CA ALA A 182 -28.61 -13.62 11.67
C ALA A 182 -29.59 -13.69 12.85
N LYS A 183 -29.95 -14.90 13.31
CA LYS A 183 -30.84 -15.09 14.47
C LYS A 183 -30.32 -14.42 15.75
N GLU A 184 -29.00 -14.38 15.94
CA GLU A 184 -28.38 -13.76 17.11
C GLU A 184 -28.48 -12.23 17.00
N VAL A 185 -28.32 -11.70 15.78
CA VAL A 185 -28.53 -10.28 15.46
C VAL A 185 -29.98 -9.88 15.70
N THR A 186 -30.93 -10.66 15.19
CA THR A 186 -32.36 -10.45 15.44
C THR A 186 -32.68 -10.52 16.94
N SER A 187 -32.11 -11.48 17.67
CA SER A 187 -32.29 -11.59 19.12
C SER A 187 -31.77 -10.35 19.86
N LEU A 188 -30.60 -9.83 19.50
CA LEU A 188 -30.07 -8.59 20.06
C LEU A 188 -31.02 -7.42 19.81
N LEU A 189 -31.46 -7.25 18.56
CA LEU A 189 -32.35 -6.15 18.19
C LEU A 189 -33.67 -6.20 18.94
N ILE A 190 -34.33 -7.36 18.99
CA ILE A 190 -35.65 -7.54 19.60
C ILE A 190 -35.59 -7.46 21.13
N HIS A 191 -34.58 -8.07 21.77
CA HIS A 191 -34.57 -8.19 23.23
C HIS A 191 -33.77 -7.09 23.93
N HIS A 192 -32.78 -6.48 23.27
CA HIS A 192 -31.89 -5.51 23.92
C HIS A 192 -32.07 -4.09 23.38
N ILE A 193 -32.26 -3.91 22.07
CA ILE A 193 -32.31 -2.58 21.46
C ILE A 193 -33.73 -2.01 21.43
N LEU A 194 -34.65 -2.73 20.77
CA LEU A 194 -36.03 -2.30 20.54
C LEU A 194 -36.78 -1.89 21.81
N PRO A 195 -36.77 -2.67 22.91
CA PRO A 195 -37.56 -2.35 24.10
C PRO A 195 -37.09 -1.11 24.84
N ARG A 196 -35.83 -0.70 24.63
CA ARG A 196 -35.19 0.42 25.37
C ARG A 196 -35.09 1.68 24.54
N TYR A 197 -34.78 1.54 23.25
CA TYR A 197 -34.37 2.66 22.40
C TYR A 197 -35.22 2.79 21.13
N GLY A 198 -36.15 1.86 20.89
CA GLY A 198 -36.92 1.80 19.66
C GLY A 198 -36.13 1.20 18.50
N LEU A 199 -36.74 1.26 17.30
CA LEU A 199 -36.16 0.68 16.08
C LEU A 199 -35.05 1.61 15.54
N PRO A 200 -33.80 1.13 15.37
CA PRO A 200 -32.78 1.89 14.67
C PRO A 200 -33.22 2.19 13.23
N LYS A 201 -33.00 3.43 12.74
CA LYS A 201 -33.27 3.73 11.32
C LYS A 201 -32.17 3.19 10.40
N GLN A 202 -30.98 3.01 10.93
CA GLN A 202 -29.86 2.48 10.16
C GLN A 202 -28.98 1.60 11.05
N ILE A 203 -28.70 0.41 10.52
CA ILE A 203 -27.78 -0.56 11.11
C ILE A 203 -26.64 -0.73 10.13
N ASN A 204 -25.44 -0.33 10.54
CA ASN A 204 -24.22 -0.55 9.78
C ASN A 204 -23.53 -1.80 10.31
N SER A 205 -23.24 -2.75 9.44
CA SER A 205 -22.49 -3.96 9.77
C SER A 205 -21.42 -4.17 8.70
N ASP A 206 -20.52 -5.10 8.94
CA ASP A 206 -19.67 -5.60 7.86
C ASP A 206 -20.49 -6.47 6.89
N ASN A 207 -19.93 -6.78 5.71
CA ASN A 207 -20.57 -7.68 4.76
C ASN A 207 -20.45 -9.16 5.20
N GLY A 208 -20.44 -9.42 6.50
CA GLY A 208 -20.42 -10.76 7.08
C GLY A 208 -21.68 -11.55 6.69
N PRO A 209 -21.59 -12.88 6.52
CA PRO A 209 -22.73 -13.71 6.12
C PRO A 209 -23.94 -13.61 7.06
N ALA A 210 -23.70 -13.29 8.34
CA ALA A 210 -24.74 -13.10 9.35
C ALA A 210 -25.60 -11.84 9.11
N PHE A 211 -25.06 -10.83 8.42
CA PHE A 211 -25.69 -9.54 8.19
C PHE A 211 -26.23 -9.37 6.76
N ALA A 212 -25.71 -10.17 5.82
CA ALA A 212 -26.20 -10.24 4.44
C ALA A 212 -27.54 -11.00 4.29
N SER A 213 -28.12 -11.51 5.39
CA SER A 213 -29.38 -12.25 5.34
C SER A 213 -30.59 -11.32 5.19
N GLU A 214 -31.61 -11.79 4.44
CA GLU A 214 -32.84 -11.04 4.15
C GLU A 214 -33.59 -10.62 5.43
N VAL A 215 -33.56 -11.45 6.48
CA VAL A 215 -34.22 -11.18 7.76
C VAL A 215 -33.63 -9.97 8.48
N THR A 216 -32.31 -9.79 8.42
CA THR A 216 -31.63 -8.63 9.01
C THR A 216 -31.86 -7.35 8.20
N GLN A 217 -32.02 -7.46 6.87
CA GLN A 217 -32.38 -6.32 6.02
C GLN A 217 -33.83 -5.88 6.25
N GLN A 218 -34.77 -6.82 6.30
CA GLN A 218 -36.19 -6.52 6.51
C GLN A 218 -36.48 -5.84 7.87
N LEU A 219 -35.79 -6.22 8.96
CA LEU A 219 -35.92 -5.53 10.26
C LEU A 219 -35.31 -4.12 10.25
N GLY A 220 -34.31 -3.86 9.40
CA GLY A 220 -33.75 -2.52 9.23
C GLY A 220 -34.63 -1.60 8.38
N GLU A 221 -35.52 -2.17 7.55
CA GLU A 221 -36.34 -1.44 6.57
C GLU A 221 -37.81 -1.25 6.99
N SER A 222 -38.28 -1.88 8.08
CA SER A 222 -39.67 -1.73 8.53
C SER A 222 -39.97 -0.30 9.02
N GLN A 223 -40.95 0.36 8.39
CA GLN A 223 -41.34 1.75 8.66
C GLN A 223 -41.81 2.00 10.11
N PRO A 224 -41.64 3.24 10.64
CA PRO A 224 -42.13 3.60 11.96
C PRO A 224 -43.66 3.41 12.05
N ILE A 225 -44.10 2.78 13.14
CA ILE A 225 -45.50 2.80 13.58
C ILE A 225 -45.84 4.26 13.92
N PRO A 226 -46.95 4.84 13.41
CA PRO A 226 -47.32 6.21 13.72
C PRO A 226 -47.48 6.39 15.24
N GLU A 227 -46.77 7.36 15.81
CA GLU A 227 -47.03 7.82 17.18
C GLU A 227 -48.42 8.47 17.20
N GLU A 228 -49.38 7.89 17.92
CA GLU A 228 -50.63 8.58 18.25
C GLU A 228 -50.29 9.75 19.20
N PRO A 229 -50.80 10.97 18.93
CA PRO A 229 -50.57 12.09 19.83
C PRO A 229 -51.29 11.83 21.16
N ALA A 230 -50.52 11.83 22.25
CA ALA A 230 -51.06 11.79 23.60
C ALA A 230 -52.00 12.99 23.82
N CYS A 231 -53.20 12.70 24.34
CA CYS A 231 -54.18 13.67 24.82
C CYS A 231 -53.69 14.41 26.06
#